data_AF-A0A357Y5G5-F1
#
_entry.id   AF-A0A357Y5G5-F1
#
_cell.length_a   1.000
_cell.length_b   1.000
_cell.length_c   1.000
_cell.angle_alpha   90.00
_cell.angle_beta   90.00
_cell.angle_gamma   90.00
#
_symmetry.space_group_name_H-M   'P 1'
#
loop_
_entity.id
_entity.type
_entity.pdbx_description
1 polymer ?
#
loop_
_entity_poly.entity_id
_entity_poly.type
_entity_poly.pdbx_seq_one_letter_code
_entity_poly.pdbx_strand_id
1 'polypeptide(L)'
;IFTFTVVELFDNMGTLIGLTSKANLVKPDGTIENLDRALTTDACGTVLSAIFGTSTVTSYIESAAGIAAGGKTGLTAVTVSLCFFISLLFAPVIGLVPGFATAPALVLVGALMMSDVGRINFSDFTDGLPAFLTIIMMPLTGSIANGFAFGFVSYAFMKAVTGKTKEVTWIMWIVAIAFLINLVMRS
;
A
#
# COMPACT_ATOMS: atom_id res chain seq x y z
N ILE A 1 11.18 -9.72 10.59
CA ILE A 1 9.78 -10.15 10.81
C ILE A 1 8.93 -8.97 11.25
N PHE A 2 9.13 -8.38 12.45
CA PHE A 2 8.35 -7.21 12.91
C PHE A 2 8.23 -6.07 11.89
N THR A 3 9.36 -5.57 11.36
CA THR A 3 9.37 -4.51 10.34
C THR A 3 8.60 -4.90 9.07
N PHE A 4 8.70 -6.17 8.65
CA PHE A 4 8.03 -6.66 7.44
C PHE A 4 6.51 -6.68 7.64
N THR A 5 6.04 -7.22 8.76
CA THR A 5 4.60 -7.27 9.09
C THR A 5 3.98 -5.89 9.22
N VAL A 6 4.68 -4.95 9.87
CA VAL A 6 4.18 -3.57 10.03
C VAL A 6 4.12 -2.86 8.68
N VAL A 7 5.16 -3.00 7.85
CA VAL A 7 5.17 -2.43 6.50
C VAL A 7 4.08 -3.02 5.63
N GLU A 8 3.92 -4.34 5.63
CA GLU A 8 2.88 -5.05 4.88
C GLU A 8 1.47 -4.61 5.31
N LEU A 9 1.23 -4.46 6.61
CA LEU A 9 -0.05 -3.97 7.12
C LEU A 9 -0.37 -2.56 6.59
N PHE A 10 0.61 -1.64 6.63
CA PHE A 10 0.40 -0.28 6.13
C PHE A 10 0.29 -0.21 4.61
N ASP A 11 1.04 -1.05 3.89
CA ASP A 11 0.97 -1.16 2.44
C ASP A 11 -0.39 -1.68 1.98
N ASN A 12 -0.92 -2.73 2.63
CA ASN A 12 -2.24 -3.28 2.34
C ASN A 12 -3.35 -2.29 2.68
N MET A 13 -3.27 -1.63 3.83
CA MET A 13 -4.24 -0.58 4.19
C MET A 13 -4.20 0.57 3.17
N GLY A 14 -3.01 1.07 2.83
CA GLY A 14 -2.84 2.17 1.88
C GLY A 14 -3.37 1.83 0.50
N THR A 15 -3.03 0.65 -0.01
CA THR A 15 -3.45 0.18 -1.33
C THR A 15 -4.95 -0.07 -1.37
N LEU A 16 -5.53 -0.68 -0.33
CA LEU A 16 -6.97 -0.94 -0.26
C LEU A 16 -7.77 0.35 -0.17
N ILE A 17 -7.34 1.32 0.64
CA ILE A 17 -7.95 2.66 0.72
C ILE A 17 -7.83 3.39 -0.64
N GLY A 18 -6.67 3.30 -1.31
CA GLY A 18 -6.46 3.86 -2.63
C GLY A 18 -7.42 3.28 -3.68
N LEU A 19 -7.50 1.95 -3.75
CA LEU A 19 -8.35 1.23 -4.70
C LEU A 19 -9.84 1.46 -4.44
N THR A 20 -10.28 1.44 -3.18
CA THR A 20 -11.69 1.73 -2.82
C THR A 20 -12.08 3.18 -3.13
N SER A 21 -11.15 4.13 -2.97
CA SER A 21 -11.34 5.51 -3.40
C SER A 21 -11.51 5.61 -4.91
N LYS A 22 -10.66 4.93 -5.70
CA LYS A 22 -10.80 4.86 -7.17
C LYS A 22 -12.08 4.14 -7.61
N ALA A 23 -12.54 3.15 -6.84
CA ALA A 23 -13.77 2.41 -7.10
C ALA A 23 -15.05 3.18 -6.73
N ASN A 24 -14.94 4.37 -6.12
CA ASN A 24 -16.06 5.13 -5.56
C ASN A 24 -16.86 4.31 -4.53
N LEU A 25 -16.16 3.48 -3.74
CA LEU A 25 -16.73 2.65 -2.67
C LEU A 25 -16.58 3.29 -1.28
N VAL A 26 -16.04 4.51 -1.23
CA VAL A 26 -15.93 5.31 0.00
C VAL A 26 -17.26 6.02 0.24
N LYS A 27 -17.86 5.86 1.42
CA LYS A 27 -19.11 6.51 1.80
C LYS A 27 -18.93 8.03 1.95
N PRO A 28 -20.02 8.82 1.91
CA PRO A 28 -19.95 10.28 2.06
C PRO A 28 -19.35 10.74 3.40
N ASP A 29 -19.36 9.88 4.42
CA ASP A 29 -18.75 10.11 5.74
C ASP A 29 -17.24 9.77 5.77
N GLY A 30 -16.65 9.37 4.63
CA GLY A 30 -15.26 8.96 4.52
C GLY A 30 -14.99 7.53 4.99
N THR A 31 -16.01 6.77 5.39
CA THR A 31 -15.85 5.39 5.86
C THR A 31 -15.88 4.38 4.71
N ILE A 32 -15.09 3.33 4.83
CA ILE A 32 -15.12 2.18 3.92
C ILE A 32 -15.89 1.09 4.63
N GLU A 33 -17.00 0.65 4.03
CA GLU A 33 -17.80 -0.42 4.61
C GLU A 33 -16.99 -1.73 4.62
N ASN A 34 -17.01 -2.44 5.75
CA ASN A 34 -16.34 -3.73 5.90
C ASN A 34 -14.81 -3.69 5.72
N LEU A 35 -14.14 -2.55 5.97
CA LEU A 35 -12.67 -2.46 5.91
C LEU A 35 -11.99 -3.54 6.76
N ASP A 36 -12.46 -3.77 7.99
CA ASP A 36 -11.93 -4.82 8.88
C ASP A 36 -12.06 -6.22 8.28
N ARG A 37 -13.19 -6.51 7.61
CA ARG A 37 -13.40 -7.81 6.94
C ARG A 37 -12.50 -7.96 5.71
N ALA A 38 -12.24 -6.87 5.00
CA ALA A 38 -11.36 -6.89 3.85
C ALA A 38 -9.91 -7.15 4.28
N LEU A 39 -9.44 -6.46 5.33
CA LEU A 39 -8.13 -6.70 5.96
C LEU A 39 -8.02 -8.11 6.56
N THR A 40 -9.09 -8.62 7.17
CA THR A 40 -9.11 -10.00 7.69
C THR A 40 -9.02 -11.03 6.56
N THR A 41 -9.69 -10.79 5.45
CA THR A 41 -9.67 -11.68 4.27
C THR A 41 -8.27 -11.72 3.64
N ASP A 42 -7.63 -10.57 3.56
CA ASP A 42 -6.25 -10.42 3.11
C ASP A 42 -5.26 -11.16 4.03
N ALA A 43 -5.37 -10.97 5.36
CA ALA A 43 -4.57 -11.70 6.33
C ALA A 43 -4.76 -13.23 6.24
N CYS A 44 -6.00 -13.70 6.08
CA CYS A 44 -6.28 -15.12 5.83
C CYS A 44 -5.63 -15.60 4.52
N GLY A 45 -5.70 -14.79 3.46
CA GLY A 45 -5.05 -15.08 2.18
C GLY A 45 -3.53 -15.20 2.31
N THR A 46 -2.90 -14.28 3.01
CA THR A 46 -1.45 -14.30 3.30
C THR A 46 -1.04 -15.53 4.10
N VAL A 47 -1.79 -15.90 5.14
CA VAL A 47 -1.51 -17.10 5.94
C VAL A 47 -1.62 -18.35 5.06
N LEU A 48 -2.65 -18.45 4.21
CA LEU A 48 -2.79 -19.56 3.28
C LEU A 48 -1.64 -19.61 2.28
N SER A 49 -1.26 -18.49 1.68
CA SER A 49 -0.12 -18.41 0.75
C SER A 49 1.20 -18.80 1.40
N ALA A 50 1.44 -18.37 2.64
CA ALA A 50 2.63 -18.76 3.40
C ALA A 50 2.69 -20.28 3.62
N ILE A 51 1.55 -20.95 3.86
CA ILE A 51 1.46 -22.42 3.97
C ILE A 51 1.81 -23.10 2.64
N PHE A 52 1.36 -22.53 1.52
CA PHE A 52 1.68 -23.01 0.18
C PHE A 52 3.08 -22.59 -0.31
N GLY A 53 3.84 -21.83 0.47
CA GLY A 53 5.18 -21.36 0.14
C GLY A 53 5.22 -20.28 -0.95
N THR A 54 4.11 -19.60 -1.20
CA THR A 54 3.99 -18.51 -2.17
C THR A 54 4.19 -17.15 -1.51
N SER A 55 4.36 -16.10 -2.32
CA SER A 55 4.44 -14.72 -1.83
C SER A 55 3.12 -14.26 -1.19
N THR A 56 3.22 -13.24 -0.34
CA THR A 56 2.09 -12.57 0.30
C THR A 56 0.97 -12.23 -0.69
N VAL A 57 -0.27 -12.55 -0.33
CA VAL A 57 -1.44 -12.10 -1.11
C VAL A 57 -1.74 -10.68 -0.69
N THR A 58 -1.80 -9.77 -1.64
CA THR A 58 -2.21 -8.39 -1.40
C THR A 58 -3.13 -7.91 -2.50
N SER A 59 -3.86 -6.83 -2.21
CA SER A 59 -4.57 -6.07 -3.23
C SER A 59 -3.57 -5.39 -4.16
N TYR A 60 -3.59 -5.76 -5.44
CA TYR A 60 -2.69 -5.18 -6.44
C TYR A 60 -3.15 -3.79 -6.86
N ILE A 61 -2.25 -2.81 -6.85
CA ILE A 61 -2.54 -1.43 -7.26
C ILE A 61 -2.95 -1.36 -8.74
N GLU A 62 -2.46 -2.29 -9.56
CA GLU A 62 -2.83 -2.47 -10.97
C GLU A 62 -4.33 -2.74 -11.15
N SER A 63 -5.00 -3.25 -10.11
CA SER A 63 -6.46 -3.40 -10.08
C SER A 63 -7.17 -2.07 -10.29
N ALA A 64 -6.52 -0.93 -10.04
CA ALA A 64 -7.06 0.40 -10.35
C ALA A 64 -7.43 0.54 -11.85
N ALA A 65 -6.65 -0.06 -12.75
CA ALA A 65 -6.97 -0.05 -14.19
C ALA A 65 -8.22 -0.89 -14.49
N GLY A 66 -8.37 -2.03 -13.83
CA GLY A 66 -9.58 -2.87 -13.92
C GLY A 66 -10.82 -2.17 -13.36
N ILE A 67 -10.66 -1.45 -12.25
CA ILE A 67 -11.72 -0.63 -11.64
C ILE A 67 -12.13 0.51 -12.59
N ALA A 68 -11.17 1.18 -13.22
CA ALA A 68 -11.42 2.22 -14.21
C ALA A 68 -12.16 1.69 -15.45
N ALA A 69 -11.91 0.44 -15.85
CA ALA A 69 -12.64 -0.26 -16.89
C ALA A 69 -14.04 -0.77 -16.46
N GLY A 70 -14.45 -0.54 -15.20
CA GLY A 70 -15.76 -0.89 -14.66
C GLY A 70 -15.80 -2.13 -13.76
N GLY A 71 -14.65 -2.78 -13.52
CA GLY A 71 -14.53 -3.95 -12.64
C GLY A 71 -14.63 -3.60 -11.16
N LYS A 72 -15.86 -3.46 -10.65
CA LYS A 72 -16.14 -3.05 -9.26
C LYS A 72 -16.80 -4.15 -8.41
N THR A 73 -16.88 -5.38 -8.90
CA THR A 73 -17.62 -6.47 -8.23
C THR A 73 -16.71 -7.64 -7.85
N GLY A 74 -17.11 -8.43 -6.84
CA GLY A 74 -16.39 -9.67 -6.51
C GLY A 74 -16.33 -10.66 -7.68
N LEU A 75 -17.30 -10.61 -8.60
CA LEU A 75 -17.32 -11.45 -9.79
C LEU A 75 -16.11 -11.16 -10.70
N THR A 76 -15.69 -9.89 -10.84
CA THR A 76 -14.50 -9.57 -11.63
C THR A 76 -13.24 -10.14 -10.99
N ALA A 77 -13.13 -10.12 -9.66
CA ALA A 77 -12.00 -10.74 -8.95
C ALA A 77 -11.96 -12.27 -9.16
N VAL A 78 -13.11 -12.94 -9.10
CA VAL A 78 -13.22 -14.40 -9.34
C VAL A 78 -12.86 -14.75 -10.79
N THR A 79 -13.37 -14.00 -11.77
CA THR A 79 -13.04 -14.22 -13.19
C THR A 79 -11.54 -14.02 -13.44
N VAL A 80 -10.94 -12.96 -12.90
CA VAL A 80 -9.50 -12.70 -13.03
C VAL A 80 -8.69 -13.83 -12.40
N SER A 81 -9.05 -14.28 -11.19
CA SER A 81 -8.39 -15.41 -10.52
C SER A 81 -8.46 -16.70 -11.35
N LEU A 82 -9.63 -17.01 -11.93
CA LEU A 82 -9.79 -18.18 -12.81
C LEU A 82 -8.95 -18.05 -14.09
N CYS A 83 -8.90 -16.87 -14.70
CA CYS A 83 -8.04 -16.60 -15.86
C CYS A 83 -6.55 -16.77 -15.51
N PHE A 84 -6.10 -16.29 -14.35
CA PHE A 84 -4.74 -16.50 -13.87
C PHE A 84 -4.45 -17.97 -13.56
N PHE A 85 -5.41 -18.70 -13.01
CA PHE A 85 -5.28 -20.13 -12.77
C PHE A 85 -5.13 -20.93 -14.07
N ILE A 86 -5.91 -20.59 -15.11
CA ILE A 86 -5.75 -21.18 -16.45
C ILE A 86 -4.42 -20.76 -17.08
N SER A 87 -3.98 -19.52 -16.85
CA SER A 87 -2.71 -19.00 -17.36
C SER A 87 -1.49 -19.78 -16.84
N LEU A 88 -1.58 -20.42 -15.66
CA LEU A 88 -0.50 -21.28 -15.15
C LEU A 88 -0.17 -22.46 -16.09
N LEU A 89 -1.13 -22.98 -16.86
CA LEU A 89 -0.85 -24.00 -17.89
C LEU A 89 0.02 -23.45 -19.03
N PHE A 90 -0.04 -22.14 -19.27
CA PHE A 90 0.76 -21.42 -20.26
C PHE A 90 2.02 -20.78 -19.65
N ALA A 91 2.29 -20.97 -18.35
CA ALA A 91 3.49 -20.49 -17.67
C ALA A 91 4.81 -20.77 -18.44
N PRO A 92 5.05 -21.95 -19.04
CA PRO A 92 6.28 -22.19 -19.81
C PRO A 92 6.41 -21.32 -21.07
N VAL A 93 5.30 -20.85 -21.64
CA VAL A 93 5.31 -19.92 -22.78
C VAL A 93 5.54 -18.49 -22.33
N ILE A 94 5.01 -18.11 -21.16
CA ILE A 94 5.17 -16.77 -20.58
C ILE A 94 6.64 -16.53 -20.17
N GLY A 95 7.34 -17.57 -19.72
CA GLY A 95 8.77 -17.51 -19.40
C GLY A 95 9.70 -17.21 -20.59
N LEU A 96 9.20 -17.30 -21.83
CA LEU A 96 9.96 -16.92 -23.04
C LEU A 96 9.94 -15.40 -23.29
N VAL A 97 9.08 -14.65 -22.60
CA VAL A 97 8.98 -13.19 -22.76
C VAL A 97 10.19 -12.53 -22.10
N PRO A 98 11.01 -11.77 -22.85
CA PRO A 98 12.15 -11.05 -22.27
C PRO A 98 11.69 -10.04 -21.22
N GLY A 99 12.41 -9.94 -20.10
CA GLY A 99 12.09 -8.96 -19.04
C GLY A 99 12.10 -7.49 -19.49
N PHE A 100 12.71 -7.19 -20.65
CA PHE A 100 12.65 -5.87 -21.26
C PHE A 100 11.24 -5.50 -21.74
N ALA A 101 10.39 -6.49 -22.04
CA ALA A 101 9.01 -6.27 -22.48
C ALA A 101 8.06 -5.89 -21.32
N THR A 102 8.39 -6.26 -20.08
CA THR A 102 7.56 -5.95 -18.90
C THR A 102 7.96 -4.62 -18.24
N ALA A 103 9.19 -4.14 -18.46
CA ALA A 103 9.66 -2.89 -17.88
C ALA A 103 8.80 -1.65 -18.21
N PRO A 104 8.33 -1.43 -19.46
CA PRO A 104 7.49 -0.28 -19.79
C PRO A 104 6.15 -0.30 -19.06
N ALA A 105 5.59 -1.50 -18.84
CA ALA A 105 4.34 -1.66 -18.11
C ALA A 105 4.51 -1.24 -16.64
N LEU A 106 5.59 -1.68 -15.98
CA LEU A 106 5.88 -1.30 -14.59
C LEU A 106 6.12 0.21 -14.43
N VAL A 107 6.79 0.86 -15.40
CA VAL A 107 6.98 2.32 -15.40
C VAL A 107 5.64 3.04 -15.51
N LEU A 108 4.75 2.57 -16.39
CA LEU A 108 3.41 3.15 -16.55
C LEU A 108 2.58 3.00 -15.27
N VAL A 109 2.62 1.82 -14.64
CA VAL A 109 1.95 1.57 -13.35
C VAL A 109 2.46 2.55 -12.29
N GLY A 110 3.79 2.70 -12.15
CA GLY A 110 4.38 3.67 -11.22
C GLY A 110 3.95 5.12 -11.50
N ALA A 111 3.88 5.50 -12.78
CA ALA A 111 3.39 6.83 -13.17
C ALA A 111 1.91 7.05 -12.79
N LEU A 112 1.08 6.02 -12.95
CA LEU A 112 -0.33 6.07 -12.53
C LEU A 112 -0.47 6.16 -11.00
N MET A 113 0.39 5.48 -10.24
CA MET A 113 0.43 5.60 -8.77
C MET A 113 0.78 7.01 -8.30
N MET A 114 1.68 7.70 -9.01
CA MET A 114 2.06 9.07 -8.69
C MET A 114 0.88 10.06 -8.79
N SER A 115 -0.17 9.72 -9.55
CA SER A 115 -1.38 10.54 -9.62
C SER A 115 -2.10 10.68 -8.27
N ASP A 116 -1.98 9.69 -7.38
CA ASP A 116 -2.61 9.72 -6.05
C ASP A 116 -1.84 10.58 -5.06
N VAL A 117 -0.53 10.79 -5.27
CA VAL A 117 0.27 11.77 -4.51
C VAL A 117 -0.31 13.18 -4.68
N GLY A 118 -0.88 13.48 -5.85
CA GLY A 118 -1.54 14.78 -6.12
C GLY A 118 -2.77 15.05 -5.26
N ARG A 119 -3.34 14.05 -4.57
CA ARG A 119 -4.49 14.20 -3.66
C ARG A 119 -4.07 14.60 -2.24
N ILE A 120 -2.76 14.61 -1.95
CA ILE A 120 -2.22 15.00 -0.66
C ILE A 120 -2.33 16.52 -0.50
N ASN A 121 -2.77 16.99 0.68
CA ASN A 121 -2.85 18.42 0.96
C ASN A 121 -1.47 18.99 1.28
N PHE A 122 -0.73 19.36 0.23
CA PHE A 122 0.57 20.03 0.37
C PHE A 122 0.48 21.47 0.89
N SER A 123 -0.73 22.03 1.05
CA SER A 123 -0.90 23.38 1.62
C SER A 123 -0.68 23.38 3.14
N ASP A 124 -0.93 22.26 3.83
CA ASP A 124 -0.58 22.11 5.24
C ASP A 124 0.82 21.51 5.35
N PHE A 125 1.78 22.31 5.84
CA PHE A 125 3.15 21.88 6.03
C PHE A 125 3.29 20.70 7.00
N THR A 126 2.34 20.53 7.93
CA THR A 126 2.32 19.39 8.86
C THR A 126 1.96 18.07 8.22
N ASP A 127 1.33 18.08 7.04
CA ASP A 127 0.98 16.87 6.28
C ASP A 127 1.85 16.71 5.03
N GLY A 128 2.17 17.81 4.35
CA GLY A 128 2.97 17.82 3.12
C GLY A 128 4.44 17.43 3.33
N LEU A 129 5.09 17.93 4.40
CA LEU A 129 6.49 17.61 4.67
C LEU A 129 6.70 16.11 5.01
N PRO A 130 5.91 15.48 5.90
CA PRO A 130 6.01 14.05 6.15
C PRO A 130 5.72 13.19 4.91
N ALA A 131 4.73 13.56 4.10
CA ALA A 131 4.44 12.86 2.85
C ALA A 131 5.63 12.91 1.88
N PHE A 132 6.23 14.10 1.71
CA PHE A 132 7.42 14.28 0.88
C PHE A 132 8.61 13.46 1.38
N LEU A 133 8.88 13.49 2.69
CA LEU A 133 9.94 12.70 3.31
C LEU A 133 9.74 11.20 3.11
N THR A 134 8.51 10.72 3.22
CA THR A 134 8.17 9.31 2.97
C THR A 134 8.54 8.90 1.55
N ILE A 135 8.12 9.69 0.55
CA ILE A 135 8.34 9.40 -0.87
C ILE A 135 9.83 9.40 -1.22
N ILE A 136 10.60 10.37 -0.73
CA ILE A 136 12.02 10.50 -1.09
C ILE A 136 12.92 9.52 -0.32
N MET A 137 12.59 9.21 0.94
CA MET A 137 13.41 8.31 1.75
C MET A 137 13.30 6.86 1.32
N MET A 138 12.19 6.42 0.70
CA MET A 138 12.06 5.05 0.20
C MET A 138 13.14 4.69 -0.85
N PRO A 139 13.32 5.45 -1.95
CA PRO A 139 14.41 5.21 -2.90
C PRO A 139 15.80 5.46 -2.30
N LEU A 140 15.97 6.52 -1.51
CA LEU A 140 17.29 6.90 -0.97
C LEU A 140 17.85 5.86 0.01
N THR A 141 16.98 5.23 0.81
CA THR A 141 17.40 4.22 1.79
C THR A 141 17.35 2.79 1.24
N GLY A 142 16.85 2.61 0.02
CA GLY A 142 16.62 1.29 -0.58
C GLY A 142 15.67 0.41 0.23
N SER A 143 14.84 1.01 1.09
CA SER A 143 13.96 0.28 2.01
C SER A 143 12.65 1.01 2.24
N ILE A 144 11.55 0.35 1.85
CA ILE A 144 10.18 0.81 2.11
C ILE A 144 9.96 1.04 3.61
N ALA A 145 10.52 0.15 4.45
CA ALA A 145 10.45 0.24 5.89
C ALA A 145 11.05 1.53 6.46
N ASN A 146 12.24 1.90 5.99
CA ASN A 146 12.89 3.13 6.44
C ASN A 146 12.13 4.36 5.95
N GLY A 147 11.61 4.32 4.72
CA GLY A 147 10.73 5.39 4.21
C GLY A 147 9.49 5.62 5.08
N PHE A 148 8.78 4.54 5.45
CA PHE A 148 7.67 4.62 6.39
C PHE A 148 8.09 5.12 7.77
N ALA A 149 9.25 4.69 8.28
CA ALA A 149 9.77 5.15 9.57
C ALA A 149 9.96 6.67 9.58
N PHE A 150 10.67 7.22 8.59
CA PHE A 150 10.89 8.67 8.46
C PHE A 150 9.57 9.43 8.28
N GLY A 151 8.65 8.89 7.48
CA GLY A 151 7.32 9.45 7.27
C GLY A 151 6.50 9.58 8.55
N PHE A 152 6.30 8.47 9.25
CA PHE A 152 5.47 8.43 10.46
C PHE A 152 6.09 9.20 11.62
N VAL A 153 7.41 9.12 11.80
CA VAL A 153 8.12 9.89 12.83
C VAL A 153 8.04 11.39 12.53
N SER A 154 8.26 11.81 11.28
CA SER A 154 8.13 13.21 10.89
C SER A 154 6.70 13.72 11.06
N TYR A 155 5.70 12.90 10.75
CA TYR A 155 4.29 13.26 10.91
C TYR A 155 3.93 13.51 12.38
N ALA A 156 4.26 12.54 13.24
CA ALA A 156 4.02 12.65 14.68
C ALA A 156 4.77 13.86 15.27
N PHE A 157 6.04 14.05 14.90
CA PHE A 157 6.85 15.18 15.36
C PHE A 157 6.27 16.53 14.93
N MET A 158 5.91 16.70 13.66
CA MET A 158 5.37 17.96 13.14
C MET A 158 4.04 18.33 13.80
N LYS A 159 3.12 17.36 13.95
CA LYS A 159 1.85 17.60 14.66
C LYS A 159 2.05 17.85 16.15
N ALA A 160 3.10 17.30 16.77
CA ALA A 160 3.49 17.60 18.15
C ALA A 160 3.90 19.07 18.33
N VAL A 161 4.86 19.51 17.51
CA VAL A 161 5.47 20.84 17.60
C VAL A 161 4.47 21.93 17.22
N THR A 162 3.55 21.63 16.29
CA THR A 162 2.52 22.58 15.83
C THR A 162 1.29 22.61 16.77
N GLY A 163 1.29 21.84 17.87
CA GLY A 163 0.18 21.80 18.83
C GLY A 163 -1.07 21.07 18.34
N LYS A 164 -1.03 20.46 17.15
CA LYS A 164 -2.11 19.66 16.54
C LYS A 164 -2.09 18.20 17.00
N THR A 165 -1.67 17.94 18.24
CA THR A 165 -1.52 16.58 18.79
C THR A 165 -2.83 15.79 18.82
N LYS A 166 -3.98 16.47 18.88
CA LYS A 166 -5.32 15.84 18.88
C LYS A 166 -5.74 15.26 17.52
N GLU A 167 -5.11 15.68 16.42
CA GLU A 167 -5.37 15.11 15.09
C GLU A 167 -4.67 13.75 14.91
N VAL A 168 -3.65 13.47 15.72
CA VAL A 168 -2.87 12.23 15.66
C VAL A 168 -3.53 11.19 16.57
N THR A 169 -4.02 10.11 15.97
CA THR A 169 -4.56 8.97 16.73
C THR A 169 -3.48 8.38 17.64
N TRP A 170 -3.87 7.93 18.84
CA TRP A 170 -2.97 7.25 19.78
C TRP A 170 -2.16 6.09 19.16
N ILE A 171 -2.76 5.35 18.23
CA ILE A 171 -2.09 4.27 17.49
C ILE A 171 -0.88 4.81 16.69
N MET A 172 -1.02 5.97 16.06
CA MET A 172 0.04 6.55 15.23
C MET A 172 1.26 6.95 16.07
N TRP A 173 1.05 7.37 17.32
CA TRP A 173 2.13 7.62 18.27
C TRP A 173 2.89 6.35 18.63
N ILE A 174 2.19 5.24 18.89
CA ILE A 174 2.81 3.94 19.15
C ILE A 174 3.63 3.49 17.94
N VAL A 175 3.06 3.62 16.74
CA VAL A 175 3.73 3.23 15.48
C VAL A 175 4.97 4.07 15.24
N ALA A 176 4.88 5.39 15.40
CA ALA A 176 6.01 6.29 15.25
C ALA A 176 7.13 5.92 16.24
N ILE A 177 6.80 5.67 17.52
CA ILE A 177 7.78 5.25 18.53
C ILE A 177 8.40 3.88 18.18
N ALA A 178 7.59 2.91 17.75
CA ALA A 178 8.07 1.58 17.37
C ALA A 178 9.05 1.63 16.18
N PHE A 179 8.75 2.47 15.18
CA PHE A 179 9.66 2.71 14.06
C PHE A 179 10.92 3.48 14.47
N LEU A 180 10.81 4.42 15.40
CA LEU A 180 11.95 5.15 15.94
C LEU A 180 12.90 4.20 16.67
N ILE A 181 12.37 3.30 17.51
CA ILE A 181 13.15 2.24 18.18
C ILE A 181 13.80 1.32 17.15
N ASN A 182 13.05 0.90 16.12
CA ASN A 182 13.58 0.04 15.07
C ASN A 182 14.74 0.70 14.30
N LEU A 183 14.63 2.00 14.02
CA LEU A 183 15.64 2.78 13.30
C LEU A 183 16.91 2.98 14.15
N VAL A 184 16.76 3.19 15.45
CA VAL A 184 17.87 3.28 16.41
C VAL A 184 18.56 1.93 16.62
N MET A 185 17.79 0.84 16.73
CA MET A 185 18.36 -0.52 16.89
C MET A 185 19.05 -1.05 15.62
N ARG A 186 18.75 -0.47 14.45
CA ARG A 186 19.28 -0.89 13.15
C ARG A 186 20.43 -0.01 12.65
N SER A 187 20.68 1.12 13.31
CA SER A 187 21.90 1.94 13.13
C SER A 187 23.04 1.39 13.96
#